data_AF-A0A482ZG61-F1
#
_entry.id   AF-A0A482ZG61-F1
#
_cell.length_a   1.000
_cell.length_b   1.000
_cell.length_c   1.000
_cell.angle_alpha   90.00
_cell.angle_beta   90.00
_cell.angle_gamma   90.00
#
_symmetry.space_group_name_H-M   'P 1'
#
loop_
_entity.id
_entity.type
_entity.pdbx_description
1 polymer ?
#
loop_
_entity_poly.entity_id
_entity_poly.type
_entity_poly.pdbx_seq_one_letter_code
_entity_poly.pdbx_strand_id
1 'polypeptide(L)'
;MLSGKHNIVRVLTEALPYIQKFKGKTIVIKYGGNAMIDEKLKSSFARDIVLMKSVGMSPIVVHGGGPQIGEALKLAGKKSEFIDGLRVTDDETMAIVEKVLGNRINQEIVELMQQHGGQSVGLSGRESNLLTASKLNAPDLGFVGEVSDINVSVIDVSK
;
A
#
# COMPACT_ATOMS: atom_id res chain seq x y z
N MET A 1 0.16 -39.23 4.54
CA MET A 1 -0.60 -38.23 3.75
C MET A 1 -1.91 -37.76 4.38
N LEU A 2 -2.48 -38.41 5.41
CA LEU A 2 -3.75 -38.02 6.03
C LEU A 2 -3.65 -36.94 7.15
N SER A 3 -2.45 -36.63 7.67
CA SER A 3 -2.30 -35.69 8.80
C SER A 3 -2.41 -34.21 8.41
N GLY A 4 -2.02 -33.83 7.18
CA GLY A 4 -2.05 -32.44 6.73
C GLY A 4 -3.47 -31.89 6.52
N LYS A 5 -4.38 -32.71 5.96
CA LYS A 5 -5.77 -32.30 5.68
C LYS A 5 -6.60 -32.14 6.96
N HIS A 6 -6.42 -33.01 7.96
CA HIS A 6 -7.06 -32.87 9.26
C HIS A 6 -6.65 -31.58 9.98
N ASN A 7 -5.40 -31.15 9.81
CA ASN A 7 -4.91 -29.90 10.40
C ASN A 7 -5.59 -28.66 9.76
N ILE A 8 -5.76 -28.65 8.43
CA ILE A 8 -6.39 -27.53 7.73
C ILE A 8 -7.85 -27.35 8.15
N VAL A 9 -8.63 -28.44 8.24
CA VAL A 9 -10.04 -28.39 8.65
C VAL A 9 -10.18 -27.81 10.06
N ARG A 10 -9.33 -28.26 11.00
CA ARG A 10 -9.32 -27.74 12.37
C ARG A 10 -8.98 -26.25 12.40
N VAL A 11 -7.90 -25.84 11.72
CA VAL A 11 -7.48 -24.43 11.66
C VAL A 11 -8.57 -23.52 11.08
N LEU A 12 -9.22 -23.93 9.99
CA LEU A 12 -10.32 -23.16 9.40
C LEU A 12 -11.53 -23.03 10.32
N THR A 13 -11.83 -24.09 11.10
CA THR A 13 -12.93 -24.09 12.07
C THR A 13 -12.62 -23.16 13.24
N GLU A 14 -11.39 -23.21 13.76
CA GLU A 14 -10.90 -22.33 14.83
C GLU A 14 -10.76 -20.87 14.39
N ALA A 15 -10.51 -20.62 13.10
CA ALA A 15 -10.44 -19.27 12.53
C ALA A 15 -11.82 -18.61 12.32
N LEU A 16 -12.90 -19.39 12.25
CA LEU A 16 -14.25 -18.91 11.90
C LEU A 16 -14.73 -17.73 12.77
N PRO A 17 -14.57 -17.73 14.12
CA PRO A 17 -14.98 -16.59 14.95
C PRO A 17 -14.28 -15.29 14.57
N TYR A 18 -13.00 -15.34 14.19
CA TYR A 18 -12.24 -14.18 13.76
C TYR A 18 -12.70 -13.67 12.40
N ILE A 19 -12.98 -14.58 11.46
CA ILE A 19 -13.54 -14.23 10.15
C ILE A 19 -14.91 -13.54 10.32
N GLN A 20 -15.80 -14.12 11.13
CA GLN A 20 -17.13 -13.56 11.39
C GLN A 20 -17.05 -12.17 12.03
N LYS A 21 -16.09 -11.94 12.95
CA LYS A 21 -15.89 -10.64 13.61
C LYS A 21 -15.58 -9.51 12.62
N PHE A 22 -14.84 -9.79 11.55
CA PHE A 22 -14.37 -8.78 10.59
C PHE A 22 -15.06 -8.83 9.23
N LYS A 23 -15.99 -9.76 9.02
CA LYS A 23 -16.79 -9.83 7.80
C LYS A 23 -17.54 -8.50 7.59
N GLY A 24 -17.47 -7.98 6.36
CA GLY A 24 -18.05 -6.69 5.96
C GLY A 24 -17.32 -5.45 6.50
N LYS A 25 -16.20 -5.60 7.23
CA LYS A 25 -15.42 -4.46 7.73
C LYS A 25 -14.39 -4.01 6.70
N THR A 26 -14.23 -2.69 6.61
CA THR A 26 -13.11 -2.05 5.90
C THR A 26 -11.86 -2.08 6.77
N ILE A 27 -10.74 -2.50 6.19
CA ILE A 27 -9.45 -2.63 6.90
C ILE A 27 -8.37 -1.91 6.09
N VAL A 28 -7.87 -0.79 6.61
CA VAL A 28 -6.81 0.00 5.96
C VAL A 28 -5.45 -0.46 6.47
N ILE A 29 -4.56 -0.85 5.55
CA ILE A 29 -3.28 -1.51 5.88
C ILE A 29 -2.15 -0.70 5.27
N LYS A 30 -1.29 -0.15 6.12
CA LYS A 30 -0.06 0.52 5.67
C LYS A 30 1.00 -0.53 5.34
N TYR A 31 1.23 -0.75 4.07
CA TYR A 31 2.29 -1.62 3.56
C TYR A 31 3.60 -0.85 3.38
N GLY A 32 4.69 -1.33 3.97
CA GLY A 32 5.93 -0.57 4.12
C GLY A 32 7.09 -1.39 4.69
N GLY A 33 8.29 -0.80 4.69
CA GLY A 33 9.49 -1.38 5.30
C GLY A 33 10.02 -2.61 4.56
N ASN A 34 10.69 -3.50 5.30
CA ASN A 34 11.34 -4.71 4.75
C ASN A 34 10.39 -5.63 4.00
N ALA A 35 9.09 -5.60 4.33
CA ALA A 35 8.07 -6.41 3.67
C ALA A 35 7.88 -6.03 2.19
N MET A 36 8.35 -4.86 1.75
CA MET A 36 8.33 -4.39 0.36
C MET A 36 9.62 -4.70 -0.43
N ILE A 37 10.58 -5.41 0.17
CA ILE A 37 11.88 -5.69 -0.45
C ILE A 37 12.05 -7.19 -0.65
N ASP A 38 11.71 -8.00 0.36
CA ASP A 38 11.82 -9.46 0.25
C ASP A 38 10.65 -10.05 -0.57
N GLU A 39 10.97 -10.76 -1.64
CA GLU A 39 9.98 -11.34 -2.56
C GLU A 39 9.02 -12.34 -1.90
N LYS A 40 9.50 -13.10 -0.89
CA LYS A 40 8.62 -14.03 -0.16
C LYS A 40 7.64 -13.24 0.71
N LEU A 41 8.09 -12.16 1.35
CA LEU A 41 7.21 -11.30 2.15
C LEU A 41 6.21 -10.55 1.27
N LYS A 42 6.62 -10.05 0.10
CA LYS A 42 5.70 -9.44 -0.89
C LYS A 42 4.60 -10.41 -1.30
N SER A 43 4.99 -11.62 -1.71
CA SER A 43 4.05 -12.65 -2.15
C SER A 43 3.14 -13.11 -1.01
N SER A 44 3.67 -13.26 0.21
CA SER A 44 2.85 -13.59 1.38
C SER A 44 1.85 -12.48 1.70
N PHE A 45 2.28 -11.22 1.70
CA PHE A 45 1.39 -10.08 1.93
C PHE A 45 0.26 -10.03 0.90
N ALA A 46 0.59 -10.21 -0.38
CA ALA A 46 -0.42 -10.22 -1.44
C ALA A 46 -1.45 -11.33 -1.25
N ARG A 47 -0.99 -12.56 -0.99
CA ARG A 47 -1.86 -13.69 -0.66
C ARG A 47 -2.78 -13.39 0.52
N ASP A 48 -2.27 -12.78 1.57
CA ASP A 48 -3.03 -12.50 2.80
C ASP A 48 -4.12 -11.44 2.55
N ILE A 49 -3.85 -10.40 1.75
CA ILE A 49 -4.85 -9.42 1.32
C ILE A 49 -5.95 -10.07 0.47
N VAL A 50 -5.58 -10.94 -0.47
CA VAL A 50 -6.55 -11.69 -1.29
C VAL A 50 -7.41 -12.62 -0.42
N LEU A 51 -6.80 -13.28 0.58
CA LEU A 51 -7.53 -14.10 1.54
C LEU A 51 -8.54 -13.27 2.34
N MET A 52 -8.13 -12.11 2.86
CA MET A 52 -9.02 -11.18 3.57
C MET A 52 -10.23 -10.80 2.72
N LYS A 53 -10.02 -10.44 1.45
CA LYS A 53 -11.10 -10.12 0.52
C LYS A 53 -12.00 -11.33 0.28
N SER A 54 -11.41 -12.51 0.08
CA SER A 54 -12.12 -13.77 -0.20
C SER A 54 -13.05 -14.21 0.95
N VAL A 55 -12.69 -13.89 2.20
CA VAL A 55 -13.52 -14.19 3.38
C VAL A 55 -14.50 -13.07 3.74
N GLY A 56 -14.64 -12.06 2.88
CA GLY A 56 -15.66 -11.02 2.99
C GLY A 56 -15.24 -9.76 3.75
N MET A 57 -13.94 -9.52 3.94
CA MET A 57 -13.43 -8.23 4.41
C MET A 57 -13.22 -7.28 3.22
N SER A 58 -13.07 -5.98 3.49
CA SER A 58 -12.77 -4.95 2.48
C SER A 58 -11.40 -4.32 2.74
N PRO A 59 -10.29 -5.00 2.39
CA PRO A 59 -8.95 -4.47 2.60
C PRO A 59 -8.66 -3.30 1.65
N ILE A 60 -8.02 -2.26 2.19
CA ILE A 60 -7.46 -1.12 1.44
C ILE A 60 -5.97 -1.04 1.78
N VAL A 61 -5.10 -1.10 0.76
CA VAL A 61 -3.65 -1.06 0.96
C VAL A 61 -3.13 0.35 0.67
N VAL A 62 -2.45 0.95 1.65
CA VAL A 62 -1.71 2.21 1.50
C VAL A 62 -0.23 1.89 1.52
N HIS A 63 0.54 2.33 0.52
CA HIS A 63 1.96 2.01 0.44
C HIS A 63 2.85 3.26 0.49
N GLY A 64 4.14 3.03 0.73
CA GLY A 64 5.19 4.04 0.54
C GLY A 64 6.23 3.51 -0.45
N GLY A 65 7.48 3.94 -0.31
CA GLY A 65 8.56 3.45 -1.18
C GLY A 65 9.91 4.12 -0.91
N GLY A 66 10.21 4.48 0.34
CA GLY A 66 11.39 5.27 0.71
C GLY A 66 12.70 4.72 0.14
N PRO A 67 13.02 3.42 0.31
CA PRO A 67 14.22 2.79 -0.26
C PRO A 67 14.29 2.87 -1.79
N GLN A 68 13.19 2.56 -2.48
CA GLN A 68 13.10 2.57 -3.94
C GLN A 68 13.22 3.99 -4.52
N ILE A 69 12.67 4.99 -3.83
CA ILE A 69 12.87 6.40 -4.17
C ILE A 69 14.35 6.77 -4.01
N GLY A 70 14.98 6.35 -2.92
CA GLY A 70 16.40 6.62 -2.67
C GLY A 70 17.30 6.02 -3.75
N GLU A 71 17.01 4.80 -4.20
CA GLU A 71 17.71 4.16 -5.32
C GLU A 71 17.53 4.95 -6.63
N ALA A 72 16.29 5.35 -6.96
CA ALA A 72 16.01 6.11 -8.17
C ALA A 72 16.69 7.49 -8.17
N LEU A 73 16.70 8.20 -7.04
CA LEU A 73 17.42 9.47 -6.90
C LEU A 73 18.91 9.29 -7.09
N LYS A 74 19.50 8.25 -6.50
CA LYS A 74 20.92 7.93 -6.67
C LYS A 74 21.27 7.67 -8.14
N LEU A 75 20.44 6.93 -8.87
CA LEU A 75 20.61 6.68 -10.30
C LEU A 75 20.50 7.95 -11.14
N ALA A 76 19.68 8.91 -10.70
CA ALA A 76 19.58 10.25 -11.30
C ALA A 76 20.71 11.20 -10.85
N GLY A 77 21.67 10.75 -10.05
CA GLY A 77 22.77 11.57 -9.55
C GLY A 77 22.39 12.52 -8.41
N LYS A 78 21.18 12.42 -7.86
CA LYS A 78 20.70 13.22 -6.72
C LYS A 78 20.94 12.51 -5.39
N LYS A 79 21.26 13.30 -4.36
CA LYS A 79 21.35 12.80 -2.97
C LYS A 79 19.98 12.89 -2.31
N SER A 80 19.66 11.91 -1.47
CA SER A 80 18.48 11.96 -0.62
C SER A 80 18.77 12.80 0.61
N GLU A 81 17.96 13.83 0.85
CA GLU A 81 18.06 14.69 2.03
C GLU A 81 16.80 14.56 2.89
N PHE A 82 16.98 14.61 4.21
CA PHE A 82 15.91 14.45 5.18
C PHE A 82 16.05 15.46 6.32
N ILE A 83 14.92 15.99 6.77
CA ILE A 83 14.79 16.82 7.97
C ILE A 83 13.63 16.25 8.77
N ASP A 84 13.85 15.96 10.05
CA ASP A 84 12.85 15.38 10.96
C ASP A 84 12.15 14.12 10.42
N GLY A 85 12.88 13.31 9.66
CA GLY A 85 12.38 12.07 9.04
C GLY A 85 11.57 12.28 7.75
N LEU A 86 11.34 13.52 7.33
CA LEU A 86 10.68 13.87 6.08
C LEU A 86 11.71 14.16 4.99
N ARG A 87 11.45 13.69 3.77
CA ARG A 87 12.33 13.89 2.62
C ARG A 87 12.19 15.31 2.08
N VAL A 88 13.28 16.05 1.98
CA VAL A 88 13.31 17.32 1.24
C VAL A 88 13.03 17.01 -0.24
N THR A 89 12.02 17.64 -0.81
CA THR A 89 11.45 17.27 -2.11
C THR A 89 11.29 18.51 -2.99
N ASP A 90 12.30 18.78 -3.82
CA ASP A 90 12.22 19.80 -4.90
C ASP A 90 11.39 19.29 -6.11
N ASP A 91 11.21 20.12 -7.14
CA ASP A 91 10.43 19.77 -8.34
C ASP A 91 10.91 18.47 -9.00
N GLU A 92 12.22 18.33 -9.16
CA GLU A 92 12.83 17.16 -9.80
C GLU A 92 12.69 15.90 -8.93
N THR A 93 12.86 16.05 -7.62
CA THR A 93 12.64 14.97 -6.65
C THR A 93 11.17 14.55 -6.66
N MET A 94 10.23 15.49 -6.73
CA MET A 94 8.80 15.18 -6.80
C MET A 94 8.48 14.37 -8.05
N ALA A 95 9.00 14.75 -9.22
CA ALA A 95 8.80 14.00 -10.46
C ALA A 95 9.31 12.54 -10.35
N ILE A 96 10.45 12.33 -9.69
CA ILE A 96 10.99 10.99 -9.43
C ILE A 96 10.10 10.23 -8.43
N VAL A 97 9.65 10.88 -7.35
CA VAL A 97 8.76 10.29 -6.34
C VAL A 97 7.45 9.82 -6.98
N GLU A 98 6.81 10.63 -7.80
CA GLU A 98 5.55 10.28 -8.49
C GLU A 98 5.74 9.05 -9.38
N LYS A 99 6.81 9.03 -10.18
CA LYS A 99 7.10 7.89 -11.06
C LYS A 99 7.35 6.61 -10.27
N VAL A 100 8.13 6.68 -9.20
CA VAL A 100 8.47 5.50 -8.39
C VAL A 100 7.24 4.98 -7.65
N LEU A 101 6.50 5.85 -6.97
CA LEU A 101 5.34 5.44 -6.18
C LEU A 101 4.17 5.03 -7.08
N GLY A 102 3.73 5.91 -7.99
CA GLY A 102 2.51 5.71 -8.77
C GLY A 102 2.67 4.74 -9.94
N ASN A 103 3.80 4.79 -10.65
CA ASN A 103 3.93 4.03 -11.91
C ASN A 103 4.73 2.74 -11.77
N ARG A 104 5.48 2.55 -10.68
CA ARG A 104 6.25 1.33 -10.44
C ARG A 104 5.68 0.54 -9.26
N ILE A 105 5.81 1.07 -8.04
CA ILE A 105 5.46 0.31 -6.83
C ILE A 105 3.96 0.01 -6.76
N ASN A 106 3.12 1.00 -7.08
CA ASN A 106 1.67 0.81 -7.07
C ASN A 106 1.24 -0.33 -8.03
N GLN A 107 1.80 -0.34 -9.24
CA GLN A 107 1.53 -1.37 -10.25
C GLN A 107 2.07 -2.74 -9.83
N GLU A 108 3.27 -2.80 -9.27
CA GLU A 108 3.85 -4.05 -8.73
C GLU A 108 2.94 -4.68 -7.66
N ILE A 109 2.40 -3.88 -6.75
CA ILE A 109 1.46 -4.36 -5.72
C ILE A 109 0.18 -4.86 -6.39
N VAL A 110 -0.38 -4.12 -7.34
CA VAL A 110 -1.59 -4.50 -8.07
C VAL A 110 -1.39 -5.84 -8.78
N GLU A 111 -0.30 -5.99 -9.53
CA GLU A 111 0.05 -7.20 -10.27
C GLU A 111 0.23 -8.40 -9.33
N LEU A 112 0.94 -8.24 -8.21
CA LEU A 112 1.11 -9.31 -7.22
C LEU A 112 -0.24 -9.78 -6.66
N MET A 113 -1.16 -8.87 -6.35
CA MET A 113 -2.51 -9.24 -5.89
C MET A 113 -3.27 -10.03 -6.96
N GLN A 114 -3.16 -9.63 -8.23
CA GLN A 114 -3.79 -10.31 -9.35
C GLN A 114 -3.20 -11.71 -9.60
N GLN A 115 -1.89 -11.86 -9.44
CA GLN A 115 -1.21 -13.18 -9.53
C GLN A 115 -1.70 -14.16 -8.46
N HIS A 116 -2.13 -13.66 -7.29
CA HIS A 116 -2.75 -14.46 -6.23
C HIS A 116 -4.27 -14.65 -6.41
N GLY A 117 -4.84 -14.22 -7.54
CA GLY A 117 -6.26 -14.39 -7.88
C GLY A 117 -7.17 -13.27 -7.35
N GLY A 118 -6.61 -12.18 -6.86
CA GLY A 118 -7.36 -11.00 -6.44
C GLY A 118 -7.76 -10.09 -7.60
N GLN A 119 -8.76 -9.24 -7.37
CA GLN A 119 -9.06 -8.08 -8.21
C GLN A 119 -8.62 -6.83 -7.45
N SER A 120 -7.72 -6.06 -8.05
CA SER A 120 -7.09 -4.89 -7.44
C SER A 120 -7.02 -3.75 -8.46
N VAL A 121 -7.14 -2.51 -7.96
CA VAL A 121 -6.98 -1.28 -8.72
C VAL A 121 -5.99 -0.40 -7.98
N GLY A 122 -5.05 0.17 -8.75
CA GLY A 122 -4.07 1.12 -8.26
C GLY A 122 -4.59 2.55 -8.37
N LEU A 123 -4.54 3.31 -7.28
CA LEU A 123 -4.93 4.72 -7.24
C LEU A 123 -3.82 5.55 -6.58
N SER A 124 -3.77 6.82 -6.93
CA SER A 124 -3.05 7.87 -6.25
C SER A 124 -4.04 8.83 -5.55
N GLY A 125 -3.54 9.89 -4.93
CA GLY A 125 -4.41 10.94 -4.36
C GLY A 125 -5.19 11.75 -5.42
N ARG A 126 -4.77 11.69 -6.70
CA ARG A 126 -5.31 12.54 -7.77
C ARG A 126 -6.66 12.07 -8.30
N GLU A 127 -6.89 10.75 -8.30
CA GLU A 127 -8.11 10.20 -8.87
C GLU A 127 -9.34 10.64 -8.06
N SER A 128 -10.25 11.39 -8.72
CA SER A 128 -11.45 11.97 -8.10
C SER A 128 -11.18 12.83 -6.85
N ASN A 129 -9.99 13.43 -6.75
CA ASN A 129 -9.52 14.14 -5.55
C ASN A 129 -9.55 13.27 -4.29
N LEU A 130 -9.18 11.99 -4.40
CA LEU A 130 -9.14 11.05 -3.28
C LEU A 130 -8.39 11.63 -2.08
N LEU A 131 -7.25 12.28 -2.32
CA LEU A 131 -6.50 13.02 -1.29
C LEU A 131 -6.17 14.42 -1.79
N THR A 132 -6.59 15.43 -1.04
CA THR A 132 -6.10 16.80 -1.21
C THR A 132 -5.05 17.07 -0.15
N ALA A 133 -3.94 17.68 -0.53
CA ALA A 133 -2.85 18.02 0.37
C ALA A 133 -2.55 19.52 0.37
N SER A 134 -2.14 20.04 1.52
CA SER A 134 -1.61 21.39 1.69
C SER A 134 -0.12 21.34 2.01
N LYS A 135 0.66 22.28 1.47
CA LYS A 135 2.12 22.33 1.70
C LYS A 135 2.42 22.48 3.20
N LEU A 136 3.39 21.71 3.69
CA LEU A 136 3.95 21.90 5.02
C LEU A 136 4.88 23.13 5.01
N ASN A 137 4.57 24.13 5.83
CA ASN A 137 5.24 25.45 5.74
C ASN A 137 6.54 25.56 6.55
N ALA A 138 6.73 24.74 7.59
CA ALA A 138 7.90 24.81 8.45
C ALA A 138 8.30 23.43 9.00
N PRO A 139 9.55 22.98 8.82
CA PRO A 139 10.58 23.56 7.93
C PRO A 139 10.13 23.57 6.45
N ASP A 140 10.73 24.40 5.59
CA ASP A 140 10.46 24.33 4.14
C ASP A 140 11.13 23.09 3.54
N LEU A 141 10.32 22.12 3.16
CA LEU A 141 10.76 20.85 2.59
C LEU A 141 10.44 20.73 1.10
N GLY A 142 10.04 21.83 0.44
CA GLY A 142 9.55 21.80 -0.94
C GLY A 142 8.14 21.21 -1.03
N PHE A 143 7.91 20.21 -1.89
CA PHE A 143 6.60 19.60 -2.17
C PHE A 143 6.15 18.57 -1.13
N VAL A 144 6.54 18.74 0.13
CA VAL A 144 6.00 17.94 1.23
C VAL A 144 4.70 18.56 1.72
N GLY A 145 3.66 17.75 1.84
CA GLY A 145 2.35 18.20 2.28
C GLY A 145 1.73 17.33 3.36
N GLU A 146 0.70 17.89 3.98
CA GLU A 146 -0.21 17.21 4.91
C GLU A 146 -1.57 17.04 4.24
N VAL A 147 -2.24 15.92 4.51
CA VAL A 147 -3.58 15.66 3.97
C VAL A 147 -4.56 16.65 4.59
N SER A 148 -5.20 17.46 3.76
CA SER A 148 -6.20 18.45 4.18
C SER A 148 -7.63 17.99 3.93
N ASP A 149 -7.86 17.10 2.97
CA ASP A 149 -9.20 16.54 2.68
C ASP A 149 -9.10 15.14 2.05
N ILE A 150 -10.15 14.32 2.25
CA ILE A 150 -10.23 12.93 1.74
C ILE A 150 -11.60 12.69 1.09
N ASN A 151 -11.63 12.46 -0.22
CA ASN A 151 -12.83 12.05 -0.94
C ASN A 151 -12.86 10.53 -1.21
N VAL A 152 -13.66 9.81 -0.43
CA VAL A 152 -13.73 8.33 -0.53
C VAL A 152 -14.61 7.81 -1.68
N SER A 153 -15.25 8.68 -2.47
CA SER A 153 -16.25 8.25 -3.47
C SER A 153 -15.74 7.24 -4.50
N VAL A 154 -14.43 7.26 -4.79
CA VAL A 154 -13.79 6.38 -5.77
C VAL A 154 -13.38 5.01 -5.20
N ILE A 155 -13.33 4.87 -3.87
CA ILE A 155 -12.95 3.64 -3.17
C ILE A 155 -14.09 3.05 -2.31
N ASP A 156 -15.20 3.77 -2.18
CA ASP A 156 -16.34 3.31 -1.43
C ASP A 156 -17.12 2.25 -2.23
N VAL A 157 -16.90 0.99 -1.84
CA VAL A 157 -17.53 -0.20 -2.41
C VAL A 157 -18.75 -0.66 -1.61
N SER A 158 -19.31 0.19 -0.75
CA SER A 158 -20.53 -0.11 0.02
C SER A 158 -21.84 0.05 -0.77
N LYS A 159 -21.77 0.19 -2.09
CA LYS A 159 -22.90 0.19 -3.01
C LYS A 159 -23.07 -1.14 -3.73
#